data_AF-A0A438C811-F1
#
_entry.id   AF-A0A438C811-F1
#
_cell.length_a   1.000
_cell.length_b   1.000
_cell.length_c   1.000
_cell.angle_alpha   90.00
_cell.angle_beta   90.00
_cell.angle_gamma   90.00
#
_symmetry.space_group_name_H-M   'P 1'
#
loop_
_entity.id
_entity.type
_entity.pdbx_description
1 polymer ?
#
loop_
_entity_poly.entity_id
_entity_poly.type
_entity_poly.pdbx_seq_one_letter_code
_entity_poly.pdbx_strand_id
1 'polypeptide(L)'
;MKKWHDQLISNKEFQEGQRVLMYDTRLHIFPGKLKSRWIGPFIIHRVYSNGVVELLNSNGKDSFRVNGYRLKPFMEPFKSEKEINLLEPQKA
;
A
#
# COMPACT_ATOMS: atom_id res chain seq x y z
N MET A 1 15.72 25.32 -6.97
CA MET A 1 16.09 23.88 -7.03
C MET A 1 15.28 23.03 -6.06
N LYS A 2 15.17 23.37 -4.76
CA LYS A 2 14.37 22.62 -3.76
C LYS A 2 12.87 22.45 -4.10
N LYS A 3 12.21 23.51 -4.58
CA LYS A 3 10.76 23.48 -4.87
C LYS A 3 10.32 22.38 -5.86
N TRP A 4 11.14 22.08 -6.87
CA TRP A 4 10.84 21.02 -7.84
C TRP A 4 11.04 19.62 -7.27
N HIS A 5 12.08 19.45 -6.44
CA HIS A 5 12.34 18.20 -5.72
C HIS A 5 11.21 17.89 -4.73
N ASP A 6 10.80 18.90 -3.96
CA ASP A 6 9.78 18.73 -2.92
C ASP A 6 8.37 18.54 -3.53
N GLN A 7 8.12 19.04 -4.75
CA GLN A 7 6.88 18.75 -5.50
C GLN A 7 6.78 17.29 -5.98
N LEU A 8 7.91 16.62 -6.23
CA LEU A 8 7.94 15.21 -6.63
C LEU A 8 7.79 14.27 -5.44
N ILE A 9 8.00 14.78 -4.21
CA ILE A 9 7.65 14.05 -3.00
C ILE A 9 6.12 14.10 -2.90
N SER A 10 5.47 13.04 -3.37
CA SER A 10 4.03 12.89 -3.21
C SER A 10 3.68 13.03 -1.73
N ASN A 11 2.85 14.01 -1.36
CA ASN A 11 2.23 14.08 -0.04
C ASN A 11 1.28 12.90 0.10
N LYS A 12 1.81 11.78 0.62
CA LYS A 12 1.00 10.59 0.91
C LYS A 12 0.32 10.85 2.25
N GLU A 13 -0.92 11.29 2.18
CA GLU A 13 -1.77 11.33 3.36
C GLU A 13 -2.25 9.90 3.65
N PHE A 14 -2.01 9.45 4.88
CA PHE A 14 -2.40 8.14 5.35
C PHE A 14 -3.54 8.29 6.36
N GLN A 15 -4.49 7.36 6.31
CA GLN A 15 -5.62 7.31 7.24
C GLN A 15 -5.62 5.99 8.02
N GLU A 16 -6.17 6.02 9.24
CA GLU A 16 -6.38 4.82 10.05
C GLU A 16 -7.36 3.88 9.32
N GLY A 17 -7.07 2.58 9.33
CA GLY A 17 -7.81 1.55 8.59
C GLY A 17 -7.43 1.39 7.12
N GLN A 18 -6.60 2.28 6.55
CA GLN A 18 -6.17 2.18 5.16
C GLN A 18 -5.22 1.00 4.94
N ARG A 19 -5.36 0.33 3.79
CA ARG A 19 -4.43 -0.72 3.34
C ARG A 19 -3.21 -0.11 2.64
N VAL A 20 -2.02 -0.55 3.03
CA VAL A 20 -0.75 -0.04 2.51
C VAL A 20 0.24 -1.17 2.28
N LEU A 21 1.11 -0.98 1.29
CA LEU A 21 2.28 -1.81 1.05
C LEU A 21 3.48 -1.21 1.79
N MET A 22 4.30 -2.08 2.38
CA MET A 22 5.53 -1.68 3.07
C MET A 22 6.76 -2.06 2.24
N TYR A 23 7.73 -1.18 2.14
CA TYR A 23 9.01 -1.47 1.50
C TYR A 23 9.91 -2.39 2.35
N ASP A 24 10.33 -3.53 1.79
CA ASP A 24 11.34 -4.42 2.38
C ASP A 24 12.74 -3.83 2.22
N THR A 25 13.33 -3.32 3.30
CA THR A 25 14.72 -2.84 3.29
C THR A 25 15.74 -3.96 3.51
N ARG A 26 15.31 -5.20 3.82
CA ARG A 26 16.25 -6.28 4.11
C ARG A 26 16.99 -6.61 2.82
N LEU A 27 18.26 -6.19 2.76
CA LEU A 27 19.18 -6.53 1.69
C LEU A 27 19.39 -8.05 1.71
N HIS A 28 18.63 -8.75 0.89
CA HIS A 28 18.93 -10.14 0.59
C HIS A 28 20.08 -10.11 -0.41
N ILE A 29 21.20 -10.75 -0.04
CA ILE A 29 22.33 -10.94 -0.94
C ILE A 29 21.84 -11.93 -2.02
N PHE A 30 21.40 -11.39 -3.15
CA PHE A 30 21.04 -12.19 -4.31
C PHE A 30 22.25 -12.29 -5.24
N PRO A 31 22.48 -13.43 -5.91
CA PRO A 31 23.56 -13.61 -6.90
C PRO A 31 23.27 -12.86 -8.23
N GLY A 32 22.59 -11.71 -8.17
CA GLY A 32 22.15 -10.91 -9.31
C GLY A 32 21.77 -9.48 -8.91
N LYS A 33 21.03 -8.76 -9.76
CA LYS A 33 20.64 -7.37 -9.47
C LYS A 33 19.77 -7.27 -8.23
N LEU A 34 20.06 -6.26 -7.39
CA LEU A 34 19.25 -5.94 -6.22
C LEU A 34 17.82 -5.61 -6.68
N LYS A 35 16.82 -6.25 -6.07
CA LYS A 35 15.41 -5.96 -6.32
C LYS A 35 14.76 -5.40 -5.06
N SER A 36 14.28 -4.17 -5.17
CA SER A 36 13.32 -3.56 -4.25
C SER A 36 12.02 -4.36 -4.23
N ARG A 37 11.53 -4.76 -3.04
CA ARG A 37 10.25 -5.47 -2.90
C ARG A 37 9.28 -4.70 -2.01
N TRP A 38 8.05 -4.54 -2.50
CA TRP A 38 6.91 -4.12 -1.68
C TRP A 38 6.31 -5.38 -1.07
N ILE A 39 6.23 -5.43 0.27
CA ILE A 39 5.61 -6.50 1.02
C ILE A 39 4.18 -6.09 1.32
N GLY A 40 3.26 -7.03 1.08
CA GLY A 40 1.96 -7.26 1.73
C GLY A 40 1.02 -6.06 1.94
N PRO A 41 -0.30 -6.24 1.80
CA PRO A 41 -1.24 -5.25 2.31
C PRO A 41 -1.26 -5.32 3.84
N PHE A 42 -0.81 -4.26 4.49
CA PHE A 42 -0.93 -4.02 5.93
C PHE A 42 -2.04 -3.01 6.19
N ILE A 43 -2.66 -3.08 7.36
CA ILE A 43 -3.67 -2.11 7.79
C ILE A 43 -3.00 -1.09 8.70
N ILE A 44 -3.24 0.19 8.45
CA ILE A 44 -2.78 1.25 9.33
C ILE A 44 -3.63 1.24 10.60
N HIS A 45 -2.98 1.06 11.76
CA HIS A 45 -3.60 1.21 13.06
C HIS A 45 -3.70 2.67 13.46
N ARG A 46 -2.59 3.41 13.34
CA ARG A 46 -2.46 4.79 13.80
C ARG A 46 -1.49 5.59 12.94
N VAL A 47 -1.80 6.86 12.72
CA VAL A 47 -0.90 7.80 12.02
C VAL A 47 -0.47 8.89 13.00
N TYR A 48 0.83 9.10 13.11
CA TYR A 48 1.41 10.14 13.96
C TYR A 48 1.75 11.38 13.14
N SER A 49 1.65 12.57 13.75
CA SER A 49 1.92 13.86 13.10
C SER A 49 3.36 14.02 12.60
N ASN A 50 4.30 13.23 13.12
CA ASN A 50 5.70 13.19 12.71
C ASN A 50 5.98 12.28 11.49
N GLY A 51 4.94 11.73 10.84
CA GLY A 51 5.07 10.85 9.69
C GLY A 51 5.41 9.40 10.02
N VAL A 52 5.45 9.03 11.30
CA VAL A 52 5.48 7.63 11.71
C VAL A 52 4.08 7.04 11.57
N VAL A 53 4.01 5.82 11.05
CA VAL A 53 2.76 5.08 10.87
C VAL A 53 2.89 3.74 11.59
N GLU A 54 1.85 3.38 12.32
CA GLU A 54 1.76 2.10 13.02
C GLU A 54 0.90 1.14 12.22
N LEU A 55 1.48 0.00 11.86
CA LEU A 55 0.84 -1.03 11.04
C LEU A 55 0.43 -2.22 11.90
N LEU A 56 -0.73 -2.80 11.60
CA LEU A 56 -1.15 -4.09 12.15
C LEU A 56 -0.43 -5.23 11.43
N ASN A 57 0.09 -6.17 12.20
CA ASN A 57 0.62 -7.42 11.69
C ASN A 57 -0.52 -8.33 11.20
N SER A 58 -0.18 -9.37 10.42
CA SER A 58 -1.12 -10.38 9.91
C SER A 58 -1.97 -11.04 11.00
N ASN A 59 -1.45 -11.09 12.22
CA ASN A 59 -2.10 -11.72 13.37
C ASN A 59 -3.11 -10.79 14.07
N GLY A 60 -3.21 -9.52 13.66
CA GLY A 60 -4.14 -8.52 14.20
C GLY A 60 -3.92 -8.11 15.66
N LYS A 61 -3.08 -8.83 16.42
CA LYS A 61 -2.77 -8.56 17.82
C LYS A 61 -1.56 -7.64 18.02
N ASP A 62 -0.58 -7.74 17.13
CA ASP A 62 0.67 -6.99 17.24
C ASP A 62 0.70 -5.85 16.22
N SER A 63 1.19 -4.70 16.66
CA SER A 63 1.48 -3.56 15.80
C SER A 63 2.98 -3.28 15.76
N PHE A 64 3.44 -2.66 14.67
CA PHE A 64 4.81 -2.20 14.56
C PHE A 64 4.87 -0.84 13.87
N ARG A 65 5.88 -0.04 14.24
CA ARG A 65 6.05 1.33 13.75
C ARG A 65 7.00 1.37 12.55
N VAL A 66 6.61 2.14 11.55
CA VAL A 66 7.40 2.35 10.33
C VAL A 66 7.35 3.81 9.91
N ASN A 67 8.36 4.24 9.15
CA ASN A 67 8.36 5.56 8.55
C ASN A 67 7.38 5.57 7.35
N GLY A 68 6.47 6.55 7.30
CA GLY A 68 5.49 6.73 6.21
C GLY A 68 6.13 6.84 4.83
N TYR A 69 7.38 7.30 4.71
CA TYR A 69 8.11 7.30 3.43
C TYR A 69 8.31 5.90 2.83
N ARG A 70 8.32 4.87 3.68
CA ARG A 70 8.44 3.46 3.27
C ARG A 70 7.11 2.81 2.91
N LEU A 71 6.03 3.57 2.92
CA LEU A 71 4.69 3.10 2.65
C LEU A 71 4.19 3.56 1.28
N LYS A 72 3.36 2.71 0.67
CA LYS A 72 2.64 3.02 -0.56
C LYS A 72 1.18 2.62 -0.38
N PRO A 73 0.20 3.50 -0.69
CA PRO A 73 -1.21 3.12 -0.69
C PRO A 73 -1.43 1.85 -1.54
N PHE A 74 -2.13 0.87 -0.97
CA PHE A 74 -2.54 -0.30 -1.71
C PHE A 74 -3.79 0.07 -2.52
N MET A 75 -3.67 0.06 -3.85
CA MET A 75 -4.82 0.21 -4.73
C MET A 75 -5.52 -1.14 -4.81
N GLU A 76 -6.70 -1.25 -4.19
CA GLU A 76 -7.51 -2.44 -4.37
C GLU A 76 -7.89 -2.56 -5.85
N PRO A 77 -7.65 -3.71 -6.50
CA PRO A 77 -8.18 -3.94 -7.82
C PRO A 77 -9.71 -3.86 -7.73
N PHE A 78 -10.31 -3.08 -8.63
CA PHE A 78 -11.76 -2.94 -8.69
C PHE A 78 -12.39 -4.34 -8.76
N LYS A 79 -13.16 -4.70 -7.73
CA LYS A 79 -14.07 -5.84 -7.82
C LYS A 79 -15.16 -5.46 -8.81
N SER A 80 -15.09 -5.95 -10.04
CA SER A 80 -16.25 -5.97 -10.93
C SER A 80 -17.23 -7.03 -10.42
N GLU A 81 -17.84 -6.80 -9.26
CA GLU A 81 -19.02 -7.53 -8.81
C GLU A 81 -20.22 -7.00 -9.61
N LYS A 82 -20.28 -7.42 -10.86
CA LYS A 82 -21.44 -7.48 -11.75
C LYS A 82 -20.96 -8.21 -12.99
N GLU A 83 -20.98 -9.54 -12.92
CA GLU A 83 -21.36 -10.32 -14.10
C GLU A 83 -22.68 -9.71 -14.57
N ILE A 84 -22.59 -8.86 -15.59
CA ILE A 84 -23.71 -8.52 -16.44
C ILE A 84 -24.26 -9.86 -16.94
N ASN A 85 -25.37 -10.31 -16.34
CA ASN A 85 -26.21 -11.34 -16.94
C ASN A 85 -26.51 -10.87 -18.36
N LEU A 86 -25.78 -11.44 -19.32
CA LEU A 86 -26.02 -11.26 -20.73
C LEU A 86 -27.40 -11.86 -20.98
N LEU A 87 -28.44 -11.03 -20.90
CA LEU A 87 -29.78 -11.39 -21.34
C LEU A 87 -29.65 -11.87 -22.78
N GLU A 88 -29.80 -13.18 -22.99
CA GLU A 88 -29.94 -13.74 -24.32
C GLU A 88 -31.06 -12.98 -25.03
N PRO A 89 -30.84 -12.47 -26.26
CA PRO A 89 -31.93 -11.88 -27.01
C PRO A 89 -32.96 -12.98 -27.26
N GLN A 90 -34.20 -12.77 -26.82
CA GLN A 90 -35.31 -13.63 -27.22
C GLN A 90 -35.39 -13.62 -28.75
N LYS A 91 -35.20 -14.80 -29.35
CA LYS A 91 -35.47 -15.01 -30.77
C LYS A 91 -36.96 -14.78 -31.02
N ALA A 92 -37.26 -13.93 -32.00
CA ALA A 92 -38.58 -13.79 -32.61
C ALA A 92 -38.96 -15.07 -33.37
#